data_AF-A0A8J3JGD8-F1
#
_entry.id   AF-A0A8J3JGD8-F1
#
_cell.length_a   1.000
_cell.length_b   1.000
_cell.length_c   1.000
_cell.angle_alpha   90.00
_cell.angle_beta   90.00
_cell.angle_gamma   90.00
#
_symmetry.space_group_name_H-M   'P 1'
#
loop_
_entity.id
_entity.type
_entity.pdbx_description
1 polymer ?
#
loop_
_entity_poly.entity_id
_entity_poly.type
_entity_poly.pdbx_seq_one_letter_code
_entity_poly.pdbx_strand_id
1 'polypeptide(L)' 'MSEQMVIRFERGTPTAEEVAALVAVLSTRPVATAAPAPVSDWWRSGLPAAPGAGPGAWRASGLPR' A
#
# COMPACT_ATOMS: atom_id res chain seq x y z
N MET A 1 -3.53 -19.90 26.00
CA MET A 1 -2.44 -20.61 25.30
C MET A 1 -2.24 -19.90 23.97
N SER A 2 -1.28 -18.98 23.90
CA SER A 2 -1.02 -18.18 22.69
C SER A 2 -0.08 -18.95 21.77
N GLU A 3 -0.56 -19.28 20.58
CA GLU A 3 0.28 -19.82 19.52
C GLU A 3 1.21 -18.70 19.04
N GLN A 4 2.52 -18.88 19.21
CA GLN A 4 3.51 -17.96 18.65
C GLN A 4 3.76 -18.33 17.19
N MET A 5 3.48 -17.41 16.27
CA MET A 5 3.85 -17.54 14.86
C MET A 5 5.38 -17.54 14.74
N VAL A 6 5.95 -18.65 14.28
CA VAL A 6 7.38 -18.78 14.02
C VAL A 6 7.65 -18.64 12.52
N ILE A 7 8.57 -17.75 12.14
CA ILE A 7 9.02 -17.59 10.75
C ILE A 7 10.39 -18.27 10.60
N ARG A 8 10.54 -19.10 9.56
CA ARG A 8 11.79 -19.77 9.21
C ARG A 8 12.40 -19.13 7.96
N PHE A 9 13.69 -18.83 8.02
CA PHE A 9 14.44 -18.24 6.90
C PHE A 9 15.35 -19.29 6.26
N GLU A 10 15.11 -19.60 5.00
CA GLU A 10 16.01 -20.41 4.18
C GLU A 10 17.01 -19.49 3.46
N ARG A 11 18.31 -19.78 3.59
CA ARG A 11 19.38 -18.99 2.94
C ARG A 11 19.97 -19.78 1.78
N GLY A 12 19.49 -19.51 0.57
CA GLY A 12 20.16 -19.84 -0.68
C GLY A 12 20.84 -18.62 -1.28
N THR A 13 21.88 -18.83 -2.09
CA THR A 13 22.53 -17.75 -2.87
C THR A 13 22.23 -18.01 -4.35
N PRO A 14 21.12 -17.47 -4.89
CA PRO A 14 20.80 -17.65 -6.30
C PRO A 14 21.88 -16.99 -7.17
N THR A 15 22.18 -17.62 -8.29
CA THR A 15 23.07 -17.08 -9.32
C THR A 15 22.43 -15.87 -10.00
N ALA A 16 23.26 -15.06 -10.66
CA ALA A 16 22.76 -13.91 -11.41
C ALA A 16 21.82 -14.34 -12.55
N GLU A 17 22.11 -15.46 -13.19
CA GLU A 17 21.32 -16.07 -14.26
C GLU A 17 19.94 -16.52 -13.76
N GLU A 18 19.86 -17.14 -12.59
CA GLU A 18 18.59 -17.57 -12.00
C GLU A 18 17.71 -16.37 -11.63
N VAL A 19 18.30 -15.30 -11.08
CA VAL A 19 17.58 -14.06 -10.79
C VAL A 19 17.10 -13.42 -12.09
N ALA A 20 17.95 -13.35 -13.12
CA ALA A 20 17.58 -12.80 -14.42
C ALA A 20 16.45 -13.59 -15.09
N ALA A 21 16.51 -14.93 -15.03
CA ALA A 21 15.46 -15.80 -15.56
C ALA A 21 14.13 -15.58 -14.83
N LEU A 22 14.15 -15.48 -13.49
CA LEU A 22 12.96 -15.19 -12.70
C LEU A 22 12.35 -13.84 -13.07
N VAL A 23 13.18 -12.80 -13.18
CA VAL A 23 12.74 -11.45 -13.57
C VAL A 23 12.14 -11.45 -14.97
N ALA A 24 12.75 -12.15 -15.93
CA ALA A 24 12.24 -12.25 -17.30
C ALA A 24 10.84 -12.89 -17.31
N VAL A 25 10.65 -14.00 -16.60
CA VAL A 25 9.34 -14.66 -16.46
C VAL A 25 8.31 -13.71 -15.85
N LEU A 26 8.64 -13.07 -14.72
CA LEU A 26 7.72 -12.14 -14.04
C LEU A 26 7.36 -10.93 -14.90
N SER A 27 8.29 -10.43 -15.71
CA SER A 27 8.07 -9.26 -16.58
C SER A 27 7.09 -9.55 -17.72
N THR A 28 6.97 -10.81 -18.14
CA THR A 28 6.00 -11.21 -19.17
C THR A 28 4.59 -11.42 -18.63
N ARG A 29 4.41 -11.38 -17.30
CA ARG A 29 3.12 -11.62 -16.67
C ARG A 29 2.18 -10.44 -16.99
N PRO A 30 1.06 -10.67 -17.69
CA PRO A 30 0.10 -9.60 -17.95
C PRO A 30 -0.47 -9.09 -16.63
N VAL A 31 -0.31 -7.80 -16.39
CA VAL A 31 -1.00 -7.12 -15.28
C VAL A 31 -2.42 -6.84 -15.76
N ALA A 32 -3.39 -7.58 -15.23
CA ALA A 32 -4.77 -7.18 -15.36
C ALA A 32 -4.91 -5.79 -14.71
N THR A 33 -5.48 -4.84 -15.43
CA THR A 33 -5.88 -3.56 -14.85
C THR A 33 -6.97 -3.84 -13.82
N ALA A 34 -6.56 -4.01 -12.57
CA ALA A 34 -7.49 -4.14 -11.46
C ALA A 34 -8.19 -2.79 -11.26
N ALA A 35 -9.50 -2.82 -11.07
CA ALA A 35 -10.20 -1.66 -10.54
C ALA A 35 -9.54 -1.23 -9.22
N PRO A 36 -9.48 0.07 -8.90
CA PRO A 36 -8.93 0.52 -7.63
C PRO A 36 -9.64 -0.19 -6.48
N ALA A 37 -8.86 -0.80 -5.59
CA ALA A 37 -9.40 -1.49 -4.44
C ALA A 37 -10.20 -0.51 -3.57
N PRO A 38 -11.32 -0.95 -2.96
CA PRO A 38 -12.05 -0.12 -2.03
C PRO A 38 -11.13 0.27 -0.87
N VAL A 39 -11.07 1.57 -0.59
CA VAL A 39 -10.29 2.12 0.52
C VAL A 39 -10.98 1.72 1.82
N SER A 40 -10.25 1.12 2.76
CA SER A 40 -10.80 0.74 4.06
C SER A 40 -11.17 1.97 4.89
N ASP A 41 -12.17 1.82 5.76
CA ASP A 41 -12.55 2.88 6.70
C ASP A 41 -11.42 3.21 7.67
N TRP A 42 -10.61 2.21 8.03
CA TRP A 42 -9.40 2.41 8.85
C TRP A 42 -8.41 3.34 8.15
N TRP A 43 -8.07 3.09 6.88
CA TRP A 43 -7.19 3.99 6.12
C TRP A 43 -7.80 5.39 6.00
N ARG A 44 -9.11 5.47 5.71
CA ARG A 44 -9.81 6.75 5.56
C ARG A 44 -9.83 7.56 6.85
N SER A 45 -9.87 6.92 8.02
CA SER A 45 -9.83 7.59 9.32
C SER A 45 -8.50 8.30 9.62
N GLY A 46 -7.40 7.88 8.99
CA GLY A 46 -6.10 8.52 9.12
C GLY A 46 -5.93 9.76 8.23
N LEU A 47 -6.87 10.01 7.31
CA LEU A 47 -6.78 11.15 6.41
C LEU A 47 -7.29 12.42 7.10
N PRO A 48 -6.60 13.56 6.93
CA PRO A 48 -7.11 14.84 7.42
C PRO A 48 -8.45 15.13 6.76
N ALA A 49 -9.38 15.71 7.53
CA ALA A 49 -10.65 16.17 6.99
C ALA A 49 -10.38 17.14 5.83
N ALA A 50 -11.04 16.91 4.70
CA ALA A 50 -10.92 17.81 3.56
C ALA A 50 -11.35 19.23 4.00
N PRO A 51 -10.54 20.27 3.74
CA PRO A 51 -10.96 21.64 3.99
C PRO A 51 -12.21 21.93 3.15
N GLY A 52 -13.10 22.76 3.68
CA GLY A 52 -14.28 23.21 2.92
C GLY A 52 -13.86 23.84 1.59
N ALA A 53 -14.67 23.65 0.55
CA ALA A 53 -14.46 24.36 -0.72
C ALA A 53 -15.13 25.73 -0.67
N GLY A 54 -14.47 26.77 -1.18
CA GLY A 54 -15.07 28.09 -1.40
C GLY A 54 -14.34 29.26 -0.73
N PRO A 55 -14.76 30.51 -1.04
CA PRO A 55 -14.14 31.71 -0.50
C PRO A 55 -14.17 31.72 1.04
N GLY A 56 -12.99 31.87 1.67
CA GLY A 56 -12.86 31.95 3.13
C GLY A 56 -12.70 30.59 3.85
N ALA A 57 -12.77 29.47 3.15
CA ALA A 57 -12.70 28.15 3.79
C ALA A 57 -11.36 27.87 4.51
N TRP A 58 -10.25 28.40 3.99
CA TRP A 58 -8.93 28.30 4.64
C TRP A 58 -8.85 29.10 5.95
N ARG A 59 -9.67 30.15 6.12
CA ARG A 59 -9.74 30.91 7.38
C ARG A 59 -10.58 30.15 8.41
N ALA A 60 -11.65 29.51 7.94
CA ALA A 60 -12.53 28.73 8.79
C ALA A 60 -11.87 27.43 9.30
N SER A 61 -10.90 26.86 8.58
CA SER A 61 -10.22 25.62 9.00
C SER A 61 -9.37 25.76 10.27
N GLY A 62 -8.98 26.98 10.65
CA GLY A 62 -8.21 27.25 11.86
C GLY A 62 -9.04 27.64 13.08
N LEU A 63 -10.36 27.77 12.94
CA LEU A 63 -11.25 28.12 14.06
C LEU A 63 -11.66 26.85 14.84
N PRO A 64 -11.80 26.94 16.18
CA PRO A 64 -12.40 25.85 16.97
C PRO A 64 -13.79 25.51 16.45
N ARG A 65 -14.11 24.20 16.41
CA ARG A 65 -15.46 23.71 16.09
C ARG A 65 -16.34 23.67 17.32
#